data_AF-A0A3C2AZ09-F1
#
_entry.id   AF-A0A3C2AZ09-F1
#
_cell.length_a   1.000
_cell.length_b   1.000
_cell.length_c   1.000
_cell.angle_alpha   90.00
_cell.angle_beta   90.00
_cell.angle_gamma   90.00
#
_symmetry.space_group_name_H-M   'P 1'
#
loop_
_entity.id
_entity.type
_entity.pdbx_description
1 polymer ?
#
loop_
_entity_poly.entity_id
_entity_poly.type
_entity_poly.pdbx_seq_one_letter_code
_entity_poly.pdbx_strand_id
1 'polypeptide(L)'
;GGPPPAWRTAVRTAAFGWVDLLAARRYDALAERCGWAAERLVEAMAPYWAEYDHIVTDGDARSAAQFELREEPGRWVVTQRITDPAGDGEWRFEARVDLEAAAVDGAPTLVLDTLGRFADGS
;
A
#
# COMPACT_ATOMS: atom_id res chain seq x y z
N GLY A 1 14.22 0.79 -22.91
CA GLY A 1 13.82 -0.49 -22.29
C GLY A 1 12.94 -0.16 -21.12
N GLY A 2 11.83 -0.88 -20.92
CA GLY A 2 10.99 -0.68 -19.75
C GLY A 2 11.69 -1.11 -18.45
N PRO A 3 11.11 -0.79 -17.29
CA PRO A 3 11.62 -1.23 -15.99
C PRO A 3 11.78 -2.76 -15.91
N PRO A 4 12.79 -3.28 -15.19
CA PRO A 4 13.01 -4.72 -15.04
C PRO A 4 11.80 -5.46 -14.45
N PRO A 5 11.54 -6.73 -14.83
CA PRO A 5 10.47 -7.54 -14.22
C PRO A 5 10.60 -7.70 -12.70
N ALA A 6 11.84 -7.73 -12.20
CA ALA A 6 12.14 -7.81 -10.77
C ALA A 6 11.58 -6.63 -9.97
N TRP A 7 11.42 -5.46 -10.58
CA TRP A 7 10.88 -4.28 -9.91
C TRP A 7 9.41 -4.48 -9.52
N ARG A 8 8.60 -5.12 -10.37
CA ARG A 8 7.20 -5.43 -10.03
C ARG A 8 7.11 -6.35 -8.82
N THR A 9 8.03 -7.32 -8.75
CA THR A 9 8.12 -8.23 -7.61
C THR A 9 8.48 -7.48 -6.34
N ALA A 10 9.51 -6.61 -6.39
CA ALA A 10 9.90 -5.78 -5.25
C ALA A 10 8.76 -4.86 -4.77
N VAL A 11 8.07 -4.22 -5.72
CA VAL A 11 6.94 -3.33 -5.43
C VAL A 11 5.80 -4.07 -4.75
N ARG A 12 5.43 -5.24 -5.29
CA ARG A 12 4.39 -6.10 -4.71
C ARG A 12 4.77 -6.58 -3.32
N THR A 13 6.02 -7.03 -3.12
CA THR A 13 6.52 -7.44 -1.80
C THR A 13 6.48 -6.29 -0.79
N ALA A 14 6.88 -5.08 -1.19
CA ALA A 14 6.82 -3.91 -0.34
C ALA A 14 5.39 -3.56 0.08
N ALA A 15 4.44 -3.54 -0.87
CA ALA A 15 3.04 -3.24 -0.60
C ALA A 15 2.43 -4.23 0.42
N PHE A 16 2.65 -5.53 0.26
CA PHE A 16 2.19 -6.52 1.25
C PHE A 16 2.85 -6.34 2.61
N GLY A 17 4.15 -6.04 2.64
CA GLY A 17 4.85 -5.74 3.90
C GLY A 17 4.28 -4.52 4.62
N TRP A 18 3.77 -3.54 3.89
CA TRP A 18 3.10 -2.38 4.50
C TRP A 18 1.76 -2.76 5.13
N VAL A 19 1.00 -3.68 4.54
CA VAL A 19 -0.21 -4.24 5.18
C VAL A 19 0.12 -4.94 6.49
N ASP A 20 1.18 -5.76 6.52
CA ASP A 20 1.62 -6.42 7.75
C ASP A 20 2.00 -5.39 8.84
N LEU A 21 2.68 -4.29 8.47
CA LEU A 21 3.02 -3.20 9.40
C LEU A 21 1.77 -2.47 9.91
N LEU A 22 0.80 -2.19 9.04
CA LEU A 22 -0.48 -1.60 9.43
C LEU A 22 -1.25 -2.51 10.39
N ALA A 23 -1.33 -3.81 10.09
CA ALA A 23 -1.98 -4.82 10.94
C ALA A 23 -1.34 -4.91 12.32
N ALA A 24 -0.02 -4.85 12.38
CA ALA A 24 0.75 -4.81 13.62
C ALA A 24 0.77 -3.42 14.29
N ARG A 25 0.10 -2.41 13.73
CA ARG A 25 0.06 -1.01 14.18
C ARG A 25 1.47 -0.41 14.35
N ARG A 26 2.42 -0.82 13.49
CA ARG A 26 3.82 -0.38 13.49
C ARG A 26 4.02 0.85 12.59
N TYR A 27 3.35 1.95 12.94
CA TYR A 27 3.35 3.18 12.13
C TYR A 27 4.74 3.81 11.97
N ASP A 28 5.57 3.79 13.01
CA ASP A 28 6.93 4.34 12.94
C ASP A 28 7.75 3.62 11.87
N ALA A 29 7.69 2.28 11.84
CA ALA A 29 8.42 1.47 10.87
C ALA A 29 7.89 1.62 9.44
N LEU A 30 6.61 1.95 9.27
CA LEU A 30 6.02 2.26 7.97
C LEU A 30 6.43 3.68 7.52
N ALA A 31 6.44 4.65 8.43
CA ALA A 31 6.82 6.04 8.16
C ALA A 31 8.24 6.15 7.58
N GLU A 32 9.17 5.32 8.05
CA GLU A 32 10.54 5.23 7.52
C GLU A 32 10.62 4.79 6.04
N ARG A 33 9.53 4.24 5.48
CA ARG A 33 9.53 3.58 4.16
C ARG A 33 8.57 4.20 3.15
N CYS A 34 7.51 4.84 3.64
CA CYS A 34 6.38 5.22 2.80
C CYS A 34 6.32 6.71 2.46
N GLY A 35 7.18 7.53 3.06
CA GLY A 35 7.24 8.98 2.81
C GLY A 35 6.19 9.81 3.57
N TRP A 36 5.33 9.19 4.38
CA TRP A 36 4.45 9.88 5.33
C TRP A 36 5.03 9.85 6.75
N ALA A 37 4.69 10.85 7.56
CA ALA A 37 4.98 10.83 8.99
C ALA A 37 4.08 9.82 9.73
N ALA A 38 4.57 9.28 10.86
CA ALA A 38 3.84 8.30 11.66
C ALA A 38 2.51 8.86 12.18
N GLU A 39 2.46 10.11 12.61
CA GLU A 39 1.24 10.78 13.09
C GLU A 39 0.15 10.82 12.02
N ARG A 40 0.54 11.07 10.75
CA ARG A 40 -0.40 11.09 9.62
C ARG A 40 -0.94 9.68 9.33
N LEU A 41 -0.12 8.64 9.47
CA LEU A 41 -0.56 7.25 9.33
C LEU A 41 -1.56 6.87 10.43
N VAL A 42 -1.28 7.27 11.68
CA VAL A 42 -2.18 7.05 12.82
C VAL A 42 -3.54 7.72 12.58
N GLU A 43 -3.54 8.99 12.18
CA GLU A 43 -4.76 9.74 11.88
C GLU A 43 -5.57 9.08 10.75
N ALA A 44 -4.91 8.73 9.64
CA ALA A 44 -5.55 8.09 8.49
C ALA A 44 -6.18 6.72 8.83
N MET A 45 -5.55 5.95 9.73
CA MET A 45 -6.06 4.65 10.17
C MET A 45 -7.04 4.73 11.35
N ALA A 46 -7.17 5.88 12.01
CA ALA A 46 -8.04 6.02 13.18
C ALA A 46 -9.50 5.60 12.91
N PRO A 47 -10.14 5.93 11.77
CA PRO A 47 -11.50 5.49 11.52
C PRO A 47 -11.60 3.98 11.25
N TYR A 48 -10.56 3.35 10.69
CA TYR A 48 -10.51 1.89 10.53
C TYR A 48 -10.60 1.20 11.90
N TRP A 49 -9.78 1.64 12.85
CA TRP A 49 -9.75 1.04 14.19
C TRP A 49 -10.94 1.39 15.08
N ALA A 50 -11.69 2.44 14.72
CA ALA A 50 -12.96 2.72 15.36
C ALA A 50 -14.05 1.70 14.97
N GLU A 51 -13.91 1.07 13.80
CA GLU A 51 -14.88 0.12 13.23
C GLU A 51 -14.44 -1.34 13.36
N TYR A 52 -13.14 -1.62 13.28
CA TYR A 52 -12.59 -2.97 13.23
C TYR A 52 -11.43 -3.16 14.21
N ASP A 53 -11.38 -4.34 14.85
CA ASP A 53 -10.34 -4.64 15.85
C ASP A 53 -9.01 -5.10 15.23
N HIS A 54 -9.05 -5.69 14.03
CA HIS A 54 -7.88 -6.27 13.35
C HIS A 54 -7.99 -6.15 11.83
N ILE A 55 -6.83 -6.15 11.17
CA ILE A 55 -6.70 -6.35 9.72
C ILE A 55 -6.52 -7.84 9.46
N VAL A 56 -7.27 -8.39 8.52
CA VAL A 56 -7.09 -9.78 8.07
C VAL A 56 -5.85 -9.86 7.19
N THR A 57 -4.86 -10.65 7.59
CA THR A 57 -3.58 -10.84 6.87
C THR A 57 -3.25 -12.31 6.58
N ASP A 58 -4.24 -13.19 6.70
CA ASP A 58 -4.07 -14.62 6.43
C ASP A 58 -3.88 -14.93 4.92
N GLY A 59 -3.73 -16.21 4.59
CA GLY A 59 -3.30 -16.66 3.26
C GLY A 59 -4.16 -16.14 2.10
N ASP A 60 -5.47 -15.94 2.31
CA ASP A 60 -6.39 -15.41 1.30
C ASP A 60 -6.33 -13.88 1.19
N ALA A 61 -6.04 -13.16 2.28
CA ALA A 61 -5.79 -11.72 2.27
C ALA A 61 -4.49 -11.32 1.54
N ARG A 62 -3.57 -12.27 1.33
CA ARG A 62 -2.38 -12.10 0.47
C ARG A 62 -2.61 -12.46 -1.01
N SER A 63 -3.87 -12.62 -1.42
CA SER A 63 -4.23 -12.91 -2.80
C SER A 63 -3.83 -11.78 -3.75
N ALA A 64 -3.54 -12.15 -5.00
CA ALA A 64 -3.36 -11.20 -6.11
C ALA A 64 -4.58 -10.27 -6.29
N ALA A 65 -5.76 -10.66 -5.82
CA ALA A 65 -6.97 -9.84 -5.88
C ALA A 65 -6.91 -8.57 -5.02
N GLN A 66 -5.98 -8.47 -4.06
CA GLN A 66 -5.84 -7.32 -3.17
C GLN A 66 -4.83 -6.28 -3.68
N PHE A 67 -4.10 -6.59 -4.76
CA PHE A 67 -3.04 -5.75 -5.30
C PHE A 67 -3.27 -5.43 -6.77
N GLU A 68 -3.31 -4.15 -7.11
CA GLU A 68 -3.32 -3.64 -8.48
C GLU A 68 -2.08 -2.79 -8.73
N LEU A 69 -1.46 -2.94 -9.90
CA LEU A 69 -0.41 -2.05 -10.38
C LEU A 69 -0.81 -1.54 -11.77
N ARG A 70 -1.04 -0.23 -11.85
CA ARG A 70 -1.30 0.50 -13.10
C ARG A 70 -0.03 1.16 -13.59
N GLU A 71 0.26 1.01 -14.86
CA GLU A 71 1.39 1.67 -15.50
C GLU A 71 0.94 2.96 -16.14
N GLU A 72 1.56 4.06 -15.74
CA GLU A 72 1.34 5.38 -16.31
C GLU A 72 2.64 5.91 -16.92
N PRO A 73 2.57 6.92 -17.81
CA PRO A 73 3.79 7.55 -18.32
C PRO A 73 4.67 8.08 -17.18
N GLY A 74 5.87 7.50 -17.03
CA GLY A 74 6.87 7.92 -16.05
C GLY A 74 6.68 7.39 -14.62
N ARG A 75 5.57 6.71 -14.31
CA ARG A 75 5.33 6.18 -12.95
C ARG A 75 4.49 4.91 -12.95
N TRP A 76 4.59 4.15 -11.87
CA TRP A 76 3.60 3.13 -11.53
C TRP A 76 2.71 3.63 -10.40
N VAL A 77 1.42 3.32 -10.48
CA VAL A 77 0.45 3.52 -9.41
C VAL A 77 0.06 2.15 -8.86
N VAL A 78 0.19 2.02 -7.55
CA VAL A 78 -0.09 0.80 -6.80
C VAL A 78 -1.32 1.04 -5.95
N THR A 79 -2.32 0.19 -6.08
CA THR A 79 -3.48 0.15 -5.19
C THR A 79 -3.42 -1.14 -4.39
N GLN A 80 -3.37 -1.03 -3.07
CA GLN A 80 -3.40 -2.18 -2.17
C GLN A 80 -4.62 -2.08 -1.27
N ARG A 81 -5.53 -3.03 -1.41
CA ARG A 81 -6.69 -3.16 -0.54
C ARG A 81 -6.27 -3.72 0.82
N ILE A 82 -6.91 -3.24 1.86
CA ILE A 82 -6.76 -3.67 3.25
C ILE A 82 -8.02 -4.48 3.57
N THR A 83 -7.84 -5.74 3.92
CA THR A 83 -8.96 -6.63 4.22
C THR A 83 -9.43 -6.39 5.65
N ASP A 84 -10.62 -5.82 5.78
CA ASP A 84 -11.35 -5.75 7.04
C ASP A 84 -12.11 -7.06 7.35
N PRO A 85 -12.50 -7.29 8.61
CA PRO A 85 -13.22 -8.50 9.01
C PRO A 85 -14.61 -8.66 8.38
N ALA A 86 -15.25 -7.58 7.93
CA ALA A 86 -16.53 -7.65 7.23
C ALA A 86 -16.36 -8.11 5.77
N GLY A 87 -15.18 -7.86 5.19
CA GLY A 87 -14.81 -8.27 3.84
C GLY A 87 -15.37 -7.36 2.76
N ASP A 88 -15.85 -6.17 3.13
CA ASP A 88 -16.52 -5.25 2.20
C ASP A 88 -15.51 -4.55 1.27
N GLY A 89 -14.22 -4.53 1.64
CA GLY A 89 -13.14 -4.15 0.73
C GLY A 89 -13.06 -2.65 0.43
N GLU A 90 -13.64 -1.85 1.32
CA GLU A 90 -13.68 -0.39 1.21
C GLU A 90 -12.36 0.28 1.61
N TRP A 91 -11.46 -0.43 2.27
CA TRP A 91 -10.20 0.13 2.77
C TRP A 91 -9.04 -0.16 1.84
N ARG A 92 -8.23 0.86 1.55
CA ARG A 92 -7.04 0.71 0.71
C ARG A 92 -6.02 1.81 0.94
N PHE A 93 -4.84 1.59 0.38
CA PHE A 93 -3.89 2.65 0.12
C PHE A 93 -3.51 2.71 -1.36
N GLU A 94 -3.20 3.92 -1.82
CA GLU A 94 -2.55 4.15 -3.10
C GLU A 94 -1.14 4.69 -2.87
N ALA A 95 -0.20 4.16 -3.64
CA ALA A 95 1.19 4.56 -3.62
C ALA A 95 1.72 4.65 -5.06
N ARG A 96 2.81 5.39 -5.24
CA ARG A 96 3.46 5.54 -6.54
C ARG A 96 4.92 5.15 -6.51
N VAL A 97 5.41 4.76 -7.67
CA VAL A 97 6.84 4.58 -7.96
C VAL A 97 7.20 5.51 -9.11
N ASP A 98 8.15 6.41 -8.86
CA ASP A 98 8.74 7.24 -9.92
C ASP A 98 9.79 6.42 -10.69
N LEU A 99 9.57 6.21 -12.00
CA LEU A 99 10.44 5.33 -12.79
C LEU A 99 11.77 5.98 -13.15
N GLU A 100 11.85 7.31 -13.20
CA GLU A 100 13.10 8.03 -13.44
C GLU A 100 13.98 7.96 -12.19
N ALA A 101 13.42 8.25 -11.02
CA ALA A 101 14.12 8.11 -9.74
C ALA A 101 14.57 6.67 -9.52
N ALA A 102 13.69 5.68 -9.77
CA ALA A 102 14.04 4.27 -9.62
C ALA A 102 15.17 3.83 -10.58
N ALA A 103 15.27 4.44 -11.77
CA ALA A 103 16.35 4.15 -12.71
C ALA A 103 17.69 4.72 -12.21
N VAL A 104 17.69 5.88 -11.57
CA VAL A 104 18.86 6.49 -10.94
C VAL A 104 19.30 5.67 -9.72
N ASP A 105 18.36 5.26 -8.87
CA ASP A 105 18.63 4.53 -7.64
C ASP A 105 18.90 3.03 -7.86
N GLY A 106 18.55 2.51 -9.05
CA GLY A 106 18.67 1.11 -9.42
C GLY A 106 17.59 0.19 -8.81
N ALA A 107 16.64 0.74 -8.05
CA ALA A 107 15.56 0.01 -7.40
C ALA A 107 14.29 0.88 -7.29
N PRO A 108 13.09 0.28 -7.34
CA PRO A 108 11.84 1.01 -7.18
C PRO A 108 11.57 1.31 -5.71
N THR A 109 11.16 2.54 -5.42
CA THR A 109 10.70 2.97 -4.09
C THR A 109 9.24 3.36 -4.17
N LEU A 110 8.41 2.81 -3.28
CA LEU A 110 7.01 3.22 -3.15
C LEU A 110 6.93 4.47 -2.28
N VAL A 111 6.10 5.41 -2.69
CA VAL A 111 5.73 6.59 -1.90
C VAL A 111 4.22 6.58 -1.74
N LEU A 112 3.74 6.65 -0.51
CA LEU A 112 2.32 6.65 -0.18
C LEU A 112 1.67 7.98 -0.63
N ASP A 113 0.56 7.88 -1.35
CA ASP A 113 -0.23 9.03 -1.80
C ASP A 113 -1.56 9.14 -1.05
N THR A 114 -2.22 8.00 -0.76
CA THR A 114 -3.48 7.95 -0.01
C THR A 114 -3.53 6.72 0.89
N LEU A 115 -4.24 6.84 2.03
CA LEU A 115 -4.56 5.73 2.94
C LEU A 115 -5.91 6.03 3.59
N GLY A 116 -6.87 5.13 3.45
CA GLY A 116 -8.17 5.30 4.09
C GLY A 116 -9.30 4.53 3.40
N ARG A 117 -10.54 4.89 3.77
CA ARG A 117 -11.75 4.36 3.14
C ARG A 117 -11.93 4.98 1.76
N PHE A 118 -12.09 4.13 0.76
CA PHE A 118 -12.53 4.49 -0.57
C PHE A 118 -14.00 4.11 -0.70
N ALA A 119 -14.88 5.10 -0.59
CA ALA A 119 -16.25 4.90 -1.01
C ALA A 119 -16.23 4.60 -2.51
N ASP A 120 -16.73 3.43 -2.92
CA ASP A 120 -17.07 3.23 -4.33
C ASP A 120 -18.05 4.35 -4.70
N GLY A 121 -17.60 5.23 -5.61
CA GLY A 121 -18.44 6.28 -6.14
C GLY A 121 -19.68 5.64 -6.77
N SER A 122 -20.85 6.02 -6.26
CA SER A 122 -22.17 5.69 -6.82
C SER A 122 -22.27 6.00 -8.30
#